data_AF-F3B9X1-F1
#
_entry.id   AF-F3B9X1-F1
#
_cell.length_a   1.000
_cell.length_b   1.000
_cell.length_c   1.000
_cell.angle_alpha   90.00
_cell.angle_beta   90.00
_cell.angle_gamma   90.00
#
_symmetry.space_group_name_H-M   'P 1'
#
loop_
_entity.id
_entity.type
_entity.pdbx_description
1 polymer ?
#
loop_
_entity_poly.entity_id
_entity_poly.type
_entity_poly.pdbx_seq_one_letter_code
_entity_poly.pdbx_strand_id
1 'polypeptide(L)'
;MLHEKNQDILKGLYKAALFVIQADYYQKKGVYVSKHKTLGTLVEDREKEIIEQYDRMKKKEKPDFQEVSERIFAWAKEMLVRV
;
A
#
# COMPACT_ATOMS: atom_id res chain seq x y z
N MET A 1 20.40 -0.59 0.09
CA MET A 1 19.82 0.02 -1.14
C MET A 1 19.30 -1.09 -2.02
N LEU A 2 18.02 -1.06 -2.42
CA LEU A 2 17.47 -2.03 -3.37
C LEU A 2 18.29 -1.93 -4.66
N HIS A 3 19.03 -3.00 -5.00
CA HIS A 3 20.15 -2.94 -5.96
C HIS A 3 19.73 -2.85 -7.44
N GLU A 4 18.43 -2.74 -7.69
CA GLU A 4 17.84 -2.28 -8.94
C GLU A 4 16.68 -1.35 -8.60
N LYS A 5 16.70 -0.09 -9.07
CA LYS A 5 15.55 0.82 -9.01
C LYS A 5 14.47 0.36 -9.99
N ASN A 6 13.89 -0.81 -9.73
CA ASN A 6 12.90 -1.44 -10.59
C ASN A 6 11.49 -1.02 -10.15
N GLN A 7 10.86 -0.17 -10.97
CA GLN A 7 9.52 0.35 -10.73
C GLN A 7 8.45 -0.74 -10.68
N ASP A 8 8.63 -1.86 -11.41
CA ASP A 8 7.69 -2.97 -11.40
C ASP A 8 7.76 -3.77 -10.10
N ILE A 9 8.96 -3.93 -9.53
CA ILE A 9 9.13 -4.53 -8.19
C ILE A 9 8.45 -3.65 -7.14
N LEU A 10 8.70 -2.34 -7.17
CA LEU A 10 8.08 -1.40 -6.23
C LEU A 10 6.55 -1.42 -6.35
N LYS A 11 6.03 -1.46 -7.57
CA LYS A 11 4.57 -1.60 -7.83
C LYS A 11 4.02 -2.92 -7.29
N GLY A 12 4.78 -4.01 -7.42
CA GLY A 12 4.46 -5.31 -6.84
C GLY A 12 4.34 -5.25 -5.31
N LEU A 13 5.25 -4.55 -4.63
CA LEU A 13 5.19 -4.34 -3.18
C LEU A 13 3.93 -3.57 -2.76
N TYR A 14 3.62 -2.48 -3.46
CA TYR A 14 2.38 -1.74 -3.22
C TYR A 14 1.14 -2.61 -3.42
N LYS A 15 1.11 -3.44 -4.47
CA LYS A 15 0.00 -4.38 -4.70
C LYS A 15 -0.13 -5.38 -3.55
N ALA A 16 0.98 -5.93 -3.05
CA ALA A 16 0.97 -6.85 -1.91
C ALA A 16 0.41 -6.18 -0.66
N ALA A 17 0.79 -4.93 -0.40
CA ALA A 17 0.28 -4.16 0.73
C ALA A 17 -1.24 -3.95 0.69
N LEU A 18 -1.86 -3.81 -0.48
CA LEU A 18 -3.33 -3.71 -0.60
C LEU A 18 -4.03 -4.96 -0.05
N PHE A 19 -3.49 -6.14 -0.31
CA PHE A 19 -4.05 -7.38 0.21
C PHE A 19 -3.89 -7.48 1.73
N VAL A 20 -2.79 -6.98 2.27
CA VAL A 20 -2.58 -6.88 3.72
C VAL A 20 -3.60 -5.92 4.35
N ILE A 21 -3.83 -4.75 3.74
CA ILE A 21 -4.84 -3.79 4.22
C ILE A 21 -6.25 -4.40 4.17
N GLN A 22 -6.59 -5.14 3.11
CA GLN A 22 -7.87 -5.86 3.02
C GLN A 22 -8.02 -6.90 4.12
N ALA A 23 -6.96 -7.68 4.40
CA ALA A 23 -6.96 -8.70 5.43
C ALA A 23 -7.09 -8.10 6.83
N ASP A 24 -6.33 -7.04 7.14
CA ASP A 24 -6.40 -6.31 8.41
C ASP A 24 -7.78 -5.68 8.63
N TYR A 25 -8.35 -5.04 7.60
CA TYR A 25 -9.71 -4.48 7.67
C TYR A 25 -10.75 -5.57 7.92
N TYR A 26 -10.67 -6.69 7.20
CA TYR A 26 -11.55 -7.84 7.41
C TYR A 26 -11.42 -8.40 8.83
N GLN A 27 -10.20 -8.57 9.33
CA GLN A 27 -9.94 -9.03 10.69
C GLN A 27 -10.57 -8.11 11.74
N LYS A 28 -10.47 -6.79 11.57
CA LYS A 28 -10.99 -5.81 12.54
C LYS A 28 -12.49 -5.59 12.47
N LYS A 29 -13.10 -5.71 11.28
CA LYS A 29 -14.50 -5.32 11.04
C LYS A 29 -15.43 -6.48 10.68
N GLY A 30 -14.89 -7.66 10.37
CA GLY A 30 -15.65 -8.84 9.96
C GLY A 30 -16.26 -8.76 8.55
N VAL A 31 -15.95 -7.70 7.78
CA VAL A 31 -16.53 -7.46 6.44
C VAL A 31 -15.41 -7.31 5.41
N TYR A 32 -15.45 -8.13 4.36
CA TYR A 32 -14.46 -8.09 3.29
C TYR A 32 -14.83 -7.06 2.22
N VAL A 33 -13.91 -6.15 1.90
CA VAL A 33 -14.09 -5.11 0.88
C VAL A 33 -13.17 -5.39 -0.30
N SER A 34 -13.73 -5.90 -1.40
CA SER A 34 -12.96 -6.32 -2.58
C SER A 34 -12.39 -5.16 -3.40
N LYS A 35 -13.05 -3.99 -3.40
CA LYS A 35 -12.65 -2.82 -4.20
C LYS A 35 -11.73 -1.89 -3.42
N HIS A 36 -10.48 -1.75 -3.84
CA HIS A 36 -9.51 -0.88 -3.15
C HIS A 36 -9.96 0.58 -3.06
N LYS A 37 -10.65 1.10 -4.08
CA LYS A 37 -11.18 2.47 -4.05
C LYS A 37 -12.22 2.66 -2.93
N THR A 38 -13.06 1.66 -2.69
CA THR A 38 -14.02 1.66 -1.57
C THR A 38 -13.30 1.45 -0.24
N LEU A 39 -12.32 0.55 -0.19
CA LEU A 39 -11.50 0.34 1.00
C LEU A 39 -10.82 1.63 1.45
N GLY A 40 -10.29 2.42 0.52
CA GLY A 40 -9.65 3.70 0.80
C GLY A 40 -10.55 4.76 1.45
N THR A 41 -11.87 4.60 1.42
CA THR A 41 -12.80 5.50 2.14
C THR A 41 -13.15 5.00 3.54
N LEU A 42 -12.67 3.81 3.93
CA LEU A 42 -13.04 3.11 5.15
C LEU A 42 -11.86 2.88 6.10
N VAL A 43 -10.63 2.93 5.59
CA VAL A 43 -9.39 2.76 6.34
C VAL A 43 -8.85 4.10 6.83
N GLU A 44 -7.87 4.06 7.75
CA GLU A 44 -7.19 5.26 8.24
C GLU A 44 -6.32 5.90 7.13
N ASP A 45 -5.89 7.14 7.38
CA ASP A 45 -5.17 7.95 6.39
C ASP A 45 -3.89 7.26 5.89
N ARG A 46 -3.19 6.49 6.73
CA ARG A 46 -1.96 5.79 6.36
C ARG A 46 -2.20 4.67 5.34
N GLU A 47 -3.17 3.80 5.59
CA GLU A 47 -3.52 2.74 4.64
C GLU A 47 -4.12 3.34 3.35
N LYS A 48 -4.88 4.44 3.48
CA LYS A 48 -5.39 5.20 2.33
C LYS A 48 -4.26 5.74 1.46
N GLU A 49 -3.17 6.27 2.03
CA GLU A 49 -2.02 6.73 1.26
C GLU A 49 -1.37 5.62 0.42
N ILE A 50 -1.30 4.39 0.94
CA ILE A 50 -0.80 3.23 0.19
C ILE A 50 -1.72 2.89 -0.98
N ILE A 51 -3.04 2.93 -0.76
CA ILE A 51 -4.06 2.70 -1.80
C ILE A 51 -3.93 3.74 -2.91
N GLU A 52 -3.88 5.03 -2.56
CA GLU A 52 -3.78 6.13 -3.51
C GLU A 52 -2.46 6.11 -4.29
N GLN A 53 -1.34 5.77 -3.63
CA GLN A 53 -0.05 5.65 -4.29
C GLN A 53 -0.06 4.53 -5.34
N TYR A 54 -0.67 3.37 -5.06
CA TYR A 54 -0.82 2.32 -6.08
C TYR A 54 -1.70 2.77 -7.25
N ASP A 55 -2.74 3.57 -6.99
CA ASP A 55 -3.58 4.15 -8.04
C ASP A 55 -2.79 5.11 -8.94
N ARG A 56 -1.92 5.97 -8.38
CA ARG A 56 -0.98 6.81 -9.14
C ARG A 56 -0.03 5.98 -10.01
N MET A 57 0.55 4.92 -9.46
CA MET A 57 1.44 4.00 -10.21
C MET A 57 0.74 3.26 -11.37
N LYS A 58 -0.60 3.12 -11.33
CA LYS A 58 -1.38 2.55 -12.45
C LYS A 58 -1.57 3.56 -13.60
N LYS A 59 -1.55 4.86 -13.31
CA LYS A 59 -1.73 5.94 -14.30
C LYS A 59 -0.47 6.26 -15.11
N LYS A 60 0.58 5.42 -15.03
CA LYS A 60 1.92 5.64 -15.61
C LYS A 60 2.60 6.93 -15.12
N GLU A 61 2.13 7.49 -14.01
CA GLU A 61 2.90 8.49 -13.27
C GLU A 61 4.19 7.81 -12.80
N LYS A 62 5.34 8.47 -12.98
CA LYS A 62 6.64 8.00 -12.49
C LYS A 62 6.91 8.70 -11.16
N PRO A 63 6.47 8.14 -10.02
CA PRO A 63 6.76 8.77 -8.75
C PRO A 63 8.25 8.61 -8.41
N ASP A 64 8.74 9.46 -7.52
CA ASP A 64 10.11 9.34 -7.02
C ASP A 64 10.31 7.98 -6.36
N PHE A 65 11.25 7.20 -6.88
CA PHE A 65 11.48 5.83 -6.42
C PHE A 65 11.89 5.79 -4.95
N GLN A 66 12.72 6.75 -4.51
CA GLN A 66 13.22 6.79 -3.14
C GLN A 66 12.08 7.13 -2.19
N GLU A 67 11.32 8.18 -2.49
CA GLU A 67 10.19 8.63 -1.65
C GLU A 67 9.15 7.51 -1.49
N VAL A 68 8.78 6.86 -2.60
CA VAL A 68 7.77 5.80 -2.60
C VAL A 68 8.29 4.52 -1.93
N SER A 69 9.57 4.23 -2.05
CA SER A 69 10.19 3.12 -1.32
C SER A 69 10.19 3.39 0.20
N GLU A 70 10.59 4.59 0.62
CA GLU A 70 10.60 4.98 2.03
C GLU A 70 9.20 4.91 2.64
N ARG A 71 8.18 5.38 1.90
CA ARG A 71 6.79 5.36 2.33
C ARG A 71 6.29 3.93 2.58
N ILE A 72 6.52 2.99 1.66
CA ILE A 72 6.07 1.61 1.85
C ILE A 72 6.82 0.89 2.98
N PHE A 73 8.11 1.18 3.17
CA PHE A 73 8.89 0.63 4.30
C PHE A 73 8.45 1.19 5.64
N ALA A 74 8.15 2.49 5.72
CA ALA A 74 7.62 3.13 6.93
C ALA A 74 6.27 2.51 7.31
N TRP A 75 5.35 2.39 6.36
CA TRP A 75 4.07 1.72 6.58
C TRP A 75 4.23 0.25 7.02
N ALA A 76 5.10 -0.51 6.35
CA ALA A 76 5.33 -1.92 6.70
C ALA A 76 5.91 -2.07 8.11
N LYS A 77 6.83 -1.19 8.51
CA LYS A 77 7.38 -1.17 9.87
C LYS A 77 6.29 -0.96 10.92
N GLU A 78 5.36 -0.04 10.68
CA GLU A 78 4.24 0.18 11.59
C GLU A 78 3.31 -1.03 11.69
N MET A 79 2.99 -1.66 10.54
CA MET A 79 2.16 -2.86 10.52
C MET A 79 2.77 -3.96 11.39
N LEU A 80 4.08 -4.18 11.31
CA LEU A 80 4.78 -5.19 12.12
C LEU A 80 4.74 -4.90 13.62
N VAL A 81 4.65 -3.63 14.03
CA VAL A 81 4.55 -3.25 15.46
C VAL A 81 3.12 -3.40 15.99
N ARG A 82 2.12 -3.38 15.11
CA ARG A 82 0.69 -3.52 15.48
C ARG A 82 0.24 -4.98 15.61
N VAL A 83 1.05 -5.95 15.15
CA VAL A 83 0.78 -7.40 15.23
C VAL A 83 1.05 -7.94 16.63
#